data_AF-A0A1E4B6I6-F1
#
_entry.id   AF-A0A1E4B6I6-F1
#
_cell.length_a   1.000
_cell.length_b   1.000
_cell.length_c   1.000
_cell.angle_alpha   90.00
_cell.angle_beta   90.00
_cell.angle_gamma   90.00
#
_symmetry.space_group_name_H-M   'P 1'
#
loop_
_entity.id
_entity.type
_entity.pdbx_description
1 polymer ?
#
loop_
_entity_poly.entity_id
_entity_poly.type
_entity_poly.pdbx_seq_one_letter_code
_entity_poly.pdbx_strand_id
1 'polypeptide(L)'
;MIDALIARHLGEYSLRLMCRVLKGMRVSTKRVARVMREDGLAARRPRSVRTTDSTHAHPTAPHLLERRFDVKGVGVHQVWVSDITYVPTDEG
;
A
#
# COMPACT_ATOMS: atom_id res chain seq x y z
N MET A 1 -15.24 -22.46 15.22
CA MET A 1 -14.35 -22.56 14.04
C MET A 1 -14.28 -21.27 13.23
N ILE A 2 -15.41 -20.72 12.75
CA ILE A 2 -15.41 -19.45 11.97
C ILE A 2 -14.98 -18.25 12.84
N ASP A 3 -15.49 -18.17 14.07
CA ASP A 3 -15.20 -17.06 15.00
C ASP A 3 -13.70 -16.99 15.32
N ALA A 4 -13.07 -18.14 15.59
CA ALA A 4 -11.62 -18.24 15.80
C ALA A 4 -10.79 -17.82 14.57
N LEU A 5 -11.28 -18.06 13.34
CA LEU A 5 -10.57 -17.66 12.13
C LEU A 5 -10.71 -16.16 11.86
N ILE A 6 -11.90 -15.60 12.11
CA ILE A 6 -12.15 -14.15 12.05
C ILE A 6 -11.29 -13.44 13.11
N ALA A 7 -11.23 -13.99 14.32
CA ALA A 7 -10.38 -13.51 15.42
C ALA A 7 -8.88 -13.79 15.24
N ARG A 8 -8.46 -14.63 14.27
CA ARG A 8 -7.04 -14.81 13.91
C ARG A 8 -6.56 -13.78 12.89
N HIS A 9 -7.49 -13.12 12.22
CA HIS A 9 -7.26 -12.15 11.15
C HIS A 9 -7.75 -10.75 11.55
N LEU A 10 -7.76 -10.54 12.88
CA LEU A 10 -8.18 -9.38 13.67
C LEU A 10 -8.23 -8.07 12.90
N GLY A 11 -9.42 -7.66 12.42
CA GLY A 11 -9.75 -6.28 12.04
C GLY A 11 -8.87 -5.61 10.95
N GLU A 12 -7.76 -6.21 10.54
CA GLU A 12 -6.79 -5.73 9.56
C GLU A 12 -7.33 -5.87 8.14
N TYR A 13 -8.28 -6.78 7.98
CA TYR A 13 -8.81 -7.17 6.68
C TYR A 13 -10.25 -6.72 6.48
N SER A 14 -10.51 -6.22 5.28
CA SER A 14 -11.86 -5.90 4.85
C SER A 14 -12.76 -7.14 4.81
N LEU A 15 -14.08 -6.95 4.95
CA LEU A 15 -15.09 -8.01 4.78
C LEU A 15 -14.87 -8.81 3.48
N ARG A 16 -14.43 -8.13 2.41
CA ARG A 16 -14.09 -8.74 1.12
C ARG A 16 -12.89 -9.68 1.21
N LEU A 17 -11.84 -9.29 1.93
CA LEU A 17 -10.65 -10.13 2.09
C LEU A 17 -10.93 -11.28 3.05
N MET A 18 -11.73 -11.06 4.09
CA MET A 18 -12.19 -12.15 4.97
C MET A 18 -12.98 -13.20 4.20
N CYS A 19 -13.93 -12.83 3.34
CA CYS A 19 -14.63 -13.79 2.49
C CYS A 19 -13.68 -14.52 1.53
N ARG A 20 -12.56 -13.91 1.14
CA ARG A 20 -11.54 -14.53 0.29
C ARG A 20 -10.72 -15.58 1.04
N VAL A 21 -10.24 -15.26 2.25
CA VAL A 21 -9.54 -16.22 3.12
C VAL A 21 -10.46 -17.39 3.46
N LEU A 22 -11.74 -17.11 3.67
CA LEU A 22 -12.76 -18.10 3.99
C LEU A 22 -13.25 -18.90 2.77
N LYS A 23 -12.69 -18.75 1.56
CA LYS A 23 -13.16 -19.44 0.34
C LYS A 23 -13.15 -20.97 0.44
N GLY A 24 -12.32 -21.55 1.31
CA GLY A 24 -12.32 -22.99 1.61
C GLY A 24 -13.51 -23.46 2.46
N MET A 25 -14.30 -22.52 2.99
CA MET A 25 -15.50 -22.79 3.78
C MET A 25 -16.73 -22.18 3.09
N ARG A 26 -17.84 -22.93 3.07
CA ARG A 26 -19.11 -22.44 2.53
C ARG A 26 -19.74 -21.43 3.50
N VAL A 27 -19.25 -20.19 3.48
CA VAL A 27 -19.73 -19.11 4.36
C VAL A 27 -20.22 -17.94 3.51
N SER A 28 -21.44 -17.48 3.79
CA SER A 28 -21.97 -16.28 3.14
C SER A 28 -21.39 -15.01 3.74
N THR A 29 -21.25 -13.96 2.93
CA THR A 29 -20.79 -12.63 3.38
C THR A 29 -21.61 -12.09 4.55
N LYS A 30 -22.92 -12.38 4.57
CA LYS A 30 -23.84 -11.98 5.66
C LYS A 30 -23.46 -12.64 6.99
N ARG A 31 -23.05 -13.92 6.98
CA ARG A 31 -22.63 -14.63 8.18
C ARG A 31 -21.33 -14.06 8.74
N VAL A 32 -20.35 -13.77 7.88
CA VAL A 32 -19.09 -13.11 8.27
C VAL A 32 -19.35 -11.74 8.89
N ALA A 33 -20.20 -10.92 8.26
CA ALA A 33 -20.55 -9.60 8.75
C ALA A 33 -21.34 -9.61 10.09
N ARG A 34 -22.10 -10.68 10.36
CA ARG A 34 -22.81 -10.87 11.62
C ARG A 34 -21.83 -11.21 12.75
N VAL A 35 -20.97 -12.20 12.53
CA VAL A 35 -19.96 -12.62 13.53
C VAL A 35 -19.03 -11.46 13.86
N MET A 36 -18.52 -10.74 12.85
CA MET A 36 -17.71 -9.53 13.10
C MET A 36 -18.43 -8.49 13.96
N ARG A 37 -19.75 -8.31 13.80
CA ARG A 37 -20.54 -7.38 14.62
C ARG A 37 -20.76 -7.89 16.04
N GLU A 38 -21.05 -9.17 16.22
CA GLU A 38 -21.22 -9.81 17.53
C GLU A 38 -19.92 -9.72 18.35
N ASP A 39 -18.76 -9.83 17.70
CA ASP A 39 -17.44 -9.75 18.32
C ASP A 39 -16.89 -8.31 18.42
N GLY A 40 -17.66 -7.29 18.00
CA GLY A 40 -17.22 -5.89 18.02
C GLY A 40 -16.08 -5.55 17.05
N LEU A 41 -15.85 -6.39 16.04
CA LEU A 41 -14.79 -6.26 15.04
C LEU A 41 -15.22 -5.38 13.86
N ALA A 42 -14.34 -4.46 13.47
CA ALA A 42 -14.51 -3.61 12.29
C ALA A 42 -13.35 -3.76 11.32
N ALA A 43 -13.64 -3.71 10.03
CA ALA A 43 -12.62 -3.71 8.99
C ALA A 43 -11.84 -2.39 8.98
N ARG A 44 -10.53 -2.44 9.19
CA ARG A 44 -9.61 -1.32 9.07
C ARG A 44 -9.03 -1.29 7.66
N ARG A 45 -9.19 -0.16 6.96
CA ARG A 45 -8.45 0.05 5.70
C ARG A 45 -7.05 0.58 6.04
N PRO A 46 -5.99 0.11 5.38
CA PRO A 46 -4.68 0.76 5.49
C PRO A 46 -4.82 2.21 5.03
N ARG A 47 -4.26 3.13 5.82
CA ARG A 47 -4.17 4.54 5.44
C ARG A 47 -3.06 4.68 4.41
N SER A 48 -3.30 5.38 3.29
CA SER A 48 -2.20 5.77 2.41
C SER A 48 -1.30 6.75 3.16
N VAL A 49 -0.02 6.42 3.26
CA VAL A 49 0.98 7.33 3.82
C VAL A 49 1.54 8.16 2.67
N ARG A 50 1.46 9.49 2.79
CA ARG A 50 2.16 10.39 1.88
C ARG A 50 3.58 10.57 2.40
N THR A 51 4.56 9.93 1.75
CA THR A 51 5.97 10.00 2.15
C THR A 51 6.65 11.30 1.73
N THR A 52 6.04 12.06 0.83
CA THR A 52 6.61 13.28 0.26
C THR A 52 5.73 14.49 0.54
N ASP A 53 6.25 15.43 1.33
CA ASP A 53 5.68 16.76 1.50
C ASP A 53 6.41 17.76 0.59
N SER A 54 5.82 18.05 -0.57
CA SER A 54 6.33 19.05 -1.51
C SER A 54 5.93 20.50 -1.14
N THR A 55 5.20 20.66 -0.04
CA THR A 55 4.63 21.92 0.47
C THR A 55 5.35 22.38 1.75
N HIS A 56 6.61 21.99 1.92
CA HIS A 56 7.42 22.40 3.05
C HIS A 56 7.93 23.84 2.90
N ALA A 57 8.16 24.52 4.01
CA ALA A 57 8.71 25.89 4.02
C ALA A 57 10.24 25.94 3.78
N HIS A 58 10.91 24.79 3.66
CA HIS A 58 12.34 24.72 3.40
C HIS A 58 12.67 25.13 1.95
N PRO A 59 13.85 25.74 1.72
CA PRO A 59 14.29 26.08 0.37
C PRO A 59 14.49 24.80 -0.46
N THR A 60 13.77 24.71 -1.57
CA THR A 60 13.96 23.64 -2.55
C THR A 60 15.24 23.92 -3.34
N ALA A 61 16.11 22.92 -3.46
CA ALA A 61 17.30 23.04 -4.30
C ALA A 61 16.88 23.33 -5.76
N PRO A 62 17.56 24.24 -6.46
CA PRO A 62 17.23 24.56 -7.85
C PRO A 62 17.44 23.33 -8.73
N HIS A 63 16.46 23.05 -9.60
CA HIS A 63 16.53 21.92 -10.53
C HIS A 63 17.45 22.26 -11.71
N LEU A 64 18.75 22.08 -11.53
CA LEU A 64 19.82 22.52 -12.45
C LEU A 64 19.67 21.98 -13.88
N LEU A 65 18.98 20.84 -14.06
CA LEU A 65 18.82 20.20 -15.37
C LEU A 65 17.55 20.61 -16.10
N GLU A 66 16.55 21.19 -15.43
CA GLU A 66 15.25 21.53 -16.04
C GLU A 66 14.62 20.43 -16.92
N ARG A 67 14.90 19.15 -16.62
CA ARG A 67 14.46 17.94 -17.34
C ARG A 67 15.04 17.84 -18.76
N ARG A 68 16.12 18.56 -19.02
CA ARG A 68 16.90 18.52 -20.26
C ARG A 68 17.94 17.40 -20.15
N PHE A 69 17.51 16.20 -20.51
CA PHE A 69 18.37 14.99 -20.51
C PHE A 69 19.03 14.73 -21.86
N ASP A 70 19.11 15.74 -22.74
CA ASP A 70 19.70 15.57 -24.07
C ASP A 70 21.21 15.31 -23.95
N VAL A 71 21.60 14.08 -24.27
CA VAL A 71 22.96 13.55 -24.20
C VAL A 71 23.90 14.27 -25.19
N LYS A 72 23.36 14.91 -26.23
CA LYS A 72 24.17 15.57 -27.27
C LYS A 72 24.81 16.89 -26.80
N GLY A 73 24.32 17.48 -25.71
CA GLY A 73 24.77 18.78 -25.19
C GLY A 73 25.54 18.73 -23.87
N VAL A 74 25.73 17.56 -23.28
CA VAL A 74 26.30 17.38 -21.93
C VAL A 74 27.66 16.70 -22.03
N GLY A 75 28.69 17.28 -21.41
CA GLY A 75 30.04 16.69 -21.36
C GLY A 75 30.08 15.40 -20.55
N VAL A 76 31.10 14.57 -20.80
CA VAL A 76 31.32 13.34 -20.01
C VAL A 76 31.47 13.71 -18.52
N HIS A 77 30.85 12.94 -17.63
CA HIS A 77 30.90 13.14 -16.17
C HIS A 77 30.30 14.47 -15.66
N GLN A 78 29.34 15.07 -16.37
CA GLN A 78 28.66 16.28 -15.89
C GLN A 78 27.26 16.03 -15.31
N VAL A 79 26.62 14.92 -15.70
CA VAL A 79 25.27 14.58 -15.26
C VAL A 79 25.18 13.08 -15.00
N TRP A 80 24.58 12.71 -13.87
CA TRP A 80 24.28 11.32 -13.50
C TRP A 80 22.78 11.21 -13.24
N VAL A 81 22.16 10.15 -13.75
CA VAL A 81 20.74 9.84 -13.53
C VAL A 81 20.64 8.38 -13.09
N SER A 82 19.85 8.13 -12.06
CA SER A 82 19.52 6.79 -11.57
C SER A 82 18.02 6.68 -11.31
N ASP A 83 17.45 5.51 -11.55
CA ASP A 83 16.07 5.19 -11.19
C ASP A 83 16.05 3.91 -10.33
N ILE A 84 15.00 3.75 -9.52
CA ILE A 84 14.80 2.55 -8.71
C ILE A 84 13.51 1.88 -9.18
N THR A 85 13.66 0.66 -9.70
CA THR A 85 12.53 -0.19 -10.05
C THR A 85 12.18 -1.09 -8.88
N TYR A 86 10.96 -0.95 -8.36
CA TYR A 86 10.41 -1.88 -7.38
C TYR A 86 10.05 -3.20 -8.07
N VAL A 87 10.60 -4.30 -7.58
CA VAL A 87 10.22 -5.66 -7.99
C VAL A 87 9.23 -6.19 -6.94
N PRO A 88 7.99 -6.53 -7.34
CA PRO A 88 7.01 -7.06 -6.39
C PRO A 88 7.46 -8.43 -5.88
N THR A 89 7.31 -8.65 -4.57
CA THR A 89 7.58 -9.92 -3.89
C THR A 89 6.29 -10.47 -3.28
N ASP A 90 6.21 -11.80 -3.11
CA ASP A 90 5.08 -12.44 -2.41
C ASP A 90 5.15 -12.25 -0.88
N GLU A 91 6.22 -11.64 -0.37
CA GLU A 91 6.37 -11.24 1.03
C GLU A 91 5.75 -9.85 1.23
N GLY A 92 4.73 -9.77 2.09
CA GLY A 92 4.01 -8.55 2.43
C GLY A 92 3.12 -8.71 3.66
#